data_AF-A0A7J3ADD3-F1
#
_entry.id   AF-A0A7J3ADD3-F1
#
_cell.length_a   1.000
_cell.length_b   1.000
_cell.length_c   1.000
_cell.angle_alpha   90.00
_cell.angle_beta   90.00
_cell.angle_gamma   90.00
#
_symmetry.space_group_name_H-M   'P 1'
#
loop_
_entity.id
_entity.type
_entity.pdbx_description
1 polymer ?
#
loop_
_entity_poly.entity_id
_entity_poly.type
_entity_poly.pdbx_seq_one_letter_code
_entity_poly.pdbx_strand_id
1 'polypeptide(L)'
;MKLLLDEMYAGLKEYFETLGYEVLTAQEVGLRSAKDKDIVEYAGKNGLILVTQDQKPAELAELTSVKYVLISNALIAKIADEKIREKYKQ
;
A
#
# COMPACT_ATOMS: atom_id res chain seq x y z
N MET A 1 12.31 6.76 1.69
CA MET A 1 11.53 5.76 2.46
C MET A 1 11.18 4.62 1.51
N LYS A 2 11.13 3.38 1.99
CA LYS A 2 10.89 2.20 1.13
C LYS A 2 9.48 1.67 1.28
N LEU A 3 8.78 1.44 0.16
CA LEU A 3 7.42 0.94 0.11
C LEU A 3 7.38 -0.46 -0.51
N LEU A 4 6.51 -1.31 0.01
CA LEU A 4 6.09 -2.55 -0.65
C LEU A 4 4.64 -2.39 -1.09
N LEU A 5 4.41 -2.37 -2.40
CA LEU A 5 3.07 -2.30 -2.98
C LEU A 5 2.54 -3.72 -3.23
N ASP A 6 1.32 -3.96 -2.78
CA ASP A 6 0.55 -5.15 -3.11
C ASP A 6 0.18 -5.17 -4.61
N GLU A 7 -0.28 -6.31 -5.14
CA GLU A 7 -0.64 -6.50 -6.55
C GLU A 7 -1.67 -5.45 -7.03
N MET A 8 -2.61 -5.06 -6.17
CA MET A 8 -3.61 -4.02 -6.45
C MET A 8 -3.01 -2.63 -6.69
N TYR A 9 -1.81 -2.37 -6.13
CA TYR A 9 -1.15 -1.07 -6.19
C TYR A 9 0.10 -1.03 -7.03
N ALA A 10 0.48 -2.14 -7.68
CA ALA A 10 1.67 -2.19 -8.53
C ALA A 10 1.69 -1.09 -9.61
N GLY A 11 0.54 -0.71 -10.16
CA GLY A 11 0.40 0.37 -11.14
C GLY A 11 0.67 1.78 -10.59
N LEU A 12 0.74 1.96 -9.27
CA LEU A 12 1.08 3.24 -8.65
C LEU A 12 2.59 3.43 -8.43
N LYS A 13 3.41 2.44 -8.81
CA LYS A 13 4.86 2.46 -8.58
C LYS A 13 5.52 3.75 -9.06
N GLU A 14 5.35 4.10 -10.33
CA GLU A 14 5.99 5.28 -10.94
C GLU A 14 5.56 6.60 -10.27
N TYR A 15 4.32 6.67 -9.78
CA TYR A 15 3.81 7.82 -9.05
C TYR A 15 4.53 7.99 -7.71
N PHE A 16 4.67 6.92 -6.94
CA PHE A 16 5.40 6.95 -5.67
C PHE A 16 6.90 7.21 -5.88
N GLU A 17 7.52 6.64 -6.91
CA GLU A 17 8.91 6.93 -7.25
C GLU A 17 9.12 8.40 -7.61
N THR A 18 8.21 8.99 -8.39
CA THR A 18 8.21 10.43 -8.70
C THR A 18 8.08 11.30 -7.45
N LEU A 19 7.37 10.83 -6.42
CA LEU A 19 7.22 11.50 -5.13
C LEU A 19 8.43 11.30 -4.19
N GLY A 20 9.48 10.58 -4.62
CA GLY A 20 10.73 10.38 -3.86
C GLY A 20 10.75 9.13 -2.96
N TYR A 21 9.85 8.17 -3.19
CA TYR A 21 9.86 6.89 -2.51
C TYR A 21 10.66 5.84 -3.30
N GLU A 22 11.32 4.93 -2.59
CA GLU A 22 11.86 3.71 -3.19
C GLU A 22 10.77 2.64 -3.15
N VAL A 23 10.37 2.09 -4.29
CA VAL A 23 9.17 1.25 -4.36
C VAL A 23 9.51 -0.13 -4.89
N LEU A 24 9.08 -1.15 -4.14
CA LEU A 24 9.08 -2.54 -4.57
C LEU A 24 7.64 -3.00 -4.71
N THR A 25 7.35 -3.78 -5.74
CA THR A 25 6.06 -4.47 -5.88
C THR A 25 6.18 -5.91 -5.43
N ALA A 26 5.10 -6.50 -4.92
CA ALA A 26 5.05 -7.93 -4.57
C ALA A 26 5.51 -8.82 -5.75
N GLN A 27 5.20 -8.42 -6.99
CA GLN A 27 5.64 -9.12 -8.20
C GLN A 27 7.17 -9.08 -8.39
N GLU A 28 7.82 -7.94 -8.19
CA GLU A 28 9.27 -7.78 -8.38
C GLU A 28 10.09 -8.56 -7.35
N VAL A 29 9.55 -8.74 -6.15
CA VAL A 29 10.21 -9.49 -5.08
C VAL A 29 9.84 -10.98 -5.09
N GLY A 30 9.15 -11.45 -6.14
CA GLY A 30 8.79 -12.86 -6.29
C GLY A 30 7.66 -13.33 -5.38
N LEU A 31 6.89 -12.41 -4.80
CA LEU A 31 5.74 -12.66 -3.93
C LEU A 31 4.40 -12.61 -4.68
N ARG A 32 4.43 -12.81 -6.00
CA ARG A 32 3.22 -12.87 -6.81
C ARG A 32 2.34 -14.03 -6.33
N SER A 33 1.10 -13.74 -5.93
CA SER A 33 0.20 -14.73 -5.31
C SER A 33 0.74 -15.39 -4.03
N ALA A 34 1.71 -14.76 -3.35
CA ALA A 34 2.13 -15.18 -2.02
C ALA A 34 0.99 -14.99 -1.00
N LYS A 35 1.07 -15.66 0.15
CA LYS A 35 0.07 -15.44 1.20
C LYS A 35 0.27 -14.05 1.81
N ASP A 36 -0.82 -13.47 2.31
CA ASP A 36 -0.81 -12.17 3.02
C ASP A 36 0.31 -12.09 4.07
N LYS A 37 0.53 -13.20 4.81
CA LYS A 37 1.57 -13.31 5.83
C LYS A 37 2.99 -13.18 5.28
N ASP A 38 3.27 -13.81 4.14
CA ASP A 38 4.59 -13.76 3.51
C ASP A 38 4.92 -12.35 3.03
N ILE A 39 3.93 -11.63 2.50
CA ILE A 39 4.05 -10.22 2.08
C ILE A 39 4.37 -9.33 3.29
N VAL A 40 3.62 -9.49 4.39
CA VAL A 40 3.84 -8.75 5.65
C VAL A 40 5.23 -9.06 6.24
N GLU A 41 5.60 -10.34 6.30
CA GLU A 41 6.91 -10.76 6.80
C GLU A 41 8.05 -10.19 5.95
N TYR A 42 7.89 -10.17 4.63
CA TYR A 42 8.88 -9.59 3.74
C TYR A 42 9.03 -8.09 3.97
N ALA A 43 7.92 -7.36 4.11
CA ALA A 43 7.95 -5.94 4.44
C ALA A 43 8.69 -5.70 5.78
N GLY A 44 8.35 -6.46 6.81
CA GLY A 44 8.99 -6.38 8.12
C GLY A 44 10.49 -6.66 8.09
N LYS A 45 10.91 -7.77 7.45
CA LYS A 45 12.32 -8.19 7.36
C LYS A 45 13.20 -7.20 6.61
N ASN A 46 12.63 -6.49 5.63
CA ASN A 46 13.35 -5.54 4.79
C ASN A 46 13.15 -4.07 5.21
N GLY A 47 12.45 -3.82 6.33
CA GLY A 47 12.17 -2.47 6.82
C GLY A 47 11.31 -1.62 5.87
N LEU A 48 10.47 -2.28 5.06
CA LEU A 48 9.57 -1.65 4.10
C LEU A 48 8.25 -1.27 4.79
N ILE A 49 7.54 -0.31 4.22
CA ILE A 49 6.16 0.00 4.60
C ILE A 49 5.23 -0.69 3.61
N LEU A 50 4.39 -1.59 4.09
CA LEU A 50 3.38 -2.27 3.27
C LEU A 50 2.25 -1.30 2.93
N VAL A 51 1.97 -1.09 1.65
CA VAL A 51 0.81 -0.32 1.18
C VAL A 51 -0.17 -1.28 0.53
N THR A 52 -1.35 -1.43 1.13
CA THR A 52 -2.36 -2.39 0.67
C THR A 52 -3.78 -1.81 0.80
N GLN A 53 -4.67 -2.34 -0.03
CA GLN A 53 -6.13 -2.15 0.04
C GLN A 53 -6.80 -3.27 0.83
N ASP A 54 -6.11 -4.40 0.97
CA ASP A 54 -6.63 -5.60 1.61
C ASP A 54 -6.53 -5.49 3.12
N GLN A 55 -7.65 -5.74 3.79
CA GLN A 55 -7.76 -5.61 5.23
C GLN A 55 -6.94 -6.68 5.96
N LYS A 56 -6.92 -7.90 5.43
CA LYS A 56 -6.23 -9.05 6.02
C LYS A 56 -4.70 -8.85 6.16
N PRO A 57 -3.93 -8.46 5.13
CA PRO A 57 -2.50 -8.16 5.29
C PRO A 57 -2.26 -6.95 6.19
N ALA A 58 -3.15 -5.96 6.22
CA ALA A 58 -3.05 -4.84 7.15
C ALA A 58 -3.22 -5.26 8.61
N GLU A 59 -4.22 -6.09 8.92
CA GLU A 59 -4.43 -6.66 10.26
C GLU A 59 -3.22 -7.52 10.69
N LEU A 60 -2.67 -8.33 9.77
CA LEU A 60 -1.46 -9.11 10.04
C LEU A 60 -0.24 -8.21 10.30
N ALA A 61 -0.09 -7.12 9.57
CA ALA A 61 0.98 -6.15 9.79
C ALA A 61 0.84 -5.46 11.15
N GLU A 62 -0.38 -5.09 11.54
CA GLU A 62 -0.68 -4.52 12.86
C GLU A 62 -0.30 -5.50 13.99
N LEU A 63 -0.75 -6.76 13.89
CA LEU A 63 -0.45 -7.81 14.88
C LEU A 63 1.04 -8.13 14.98
N THR A 64 1.80 -7.94 13.90
CA THR A 64 3.24 -8.23 13.84
C THR A 64 4.12 -6.99 14.00
N SER A 65 3.52 -5.82 14.29
CA SER A 65 4.23 -4.53 14.39
C SER A 65 5.04 -4.16 13.14
N VAL A 66 4.62 -4.65 11.97
CA VAL A 66 5.18 -4.27 10.68
C VAL A 66 4.55 -2.95 10.25
N LYS A 67 5.36 -2.03 9.71
CA LYS A 67 4.86 -0.75 9.23
C LYS A 67 3.97 -0.96 8.02
N TYR A 68 2.77 -0.40 8.05
CA TYR A 68 1.82 -0.49 6.94
C TYR A 68 1.00 0.79 6.78
N VAL A 69 0.39 0.92 5.61
CA VAL A 69 -0.63 1.92 5.27
C VAL A 69 -1.77 1.19 4.59
N LEU A 70 -2.92 1.15 5.27
CA LEU A 70 -4.17 0.64 4.69
C LEU A 70 -4.88 1.78 3.96
N ILE A 71 -5.02 1.66 2.64
CA ILE A 71 -5.81 2.59 1.84
C ILE A 71 -7.20 1.99 1.65
N SER A 72 -8.07 2.25 2.62
CA SER A 72 -9.44 1.71 2.62
C SER A 72 -10.34 2.41 1.59
N ASN A 73 -11.40 1.72 1.16
CA ASN A 73 -12.42 2.31 0.29
C ASN A 73 -13.05 3.57 0.89
N ALA A 74 -13.21 3.62 2.22
CA ALA A 74 -13.70 4.80 2.92
C ALA A 74 -12.72 5.99 2.78
N LEU A 75 -11.41 5.76 2.87
CA LEU A 75 -10.40 6.78 2.65
C LEU A 75 -10.43 7.29 1.20
N ILE A 76 -10.52 6.38 0.23
CA ILE A 76 -10.61 6.71 -1.20
C ILE A 76 -11.86 7.56 -1.47
N ALA A 77 -13.02 7.14 -0.96
CA ALA A 77 -14.28 7.87 -1.13
C ALA A 77 -14.22 9.27 -0.52
N LYS A 78 -13.60 9.41 0.65
CA LYS A 78 -13.41 10.71 1.32
C LYS A 78 -12.53 11.64 0.49
N ILE A 79 -11.35 11.17 0.05
CA ILE A 79 -10.43 11.97 -0.78
C ILE A 79 -11.11 12.35 -2.11
N ALA A 80 -11.88 11.43 -2.70
CA ALA A 80 -12.63 11.70 -3.91
C ALA A 80 -13.71 12.78 -3.70
N ASP A 81 -14.51 12.69 -2.62
CA ASP A 81 -15.51 13.71 -2.27
C ASP A 81 -14.86 15.08 -2.06
N GLU A 82 -13.75 15.15 -1.32
CA GLU A 82 -12.99 16.39 -1.11
C GLU A 82 -12.57 17.00 -2.46
N LYS A 83 -11.98 16.20 -3.36
CA LYS A 83 -11.55 16.68 -4.69
C LYS A 83 -12.72 17.09 -5.60
N ILE A 84 -13.86 16.40 -5.52
CA ILE A 84 -15.07 16.75 -6.26
C ILE A 84 -15.61 18.11 -5.77
N ARG A 85 -15.71 18.31 -4.46
CA ARG A 85 -16.17 19.59 -3.87
C ARG A 85 -15.25 20.74 -4.22
N GLU A 86 -13.93 20.55 -4.12
CA GLU A 86 -12.94 21.56 -4.51
C GLU A 86 -13.10 21.98 -5.99
N LYS A 87 -13.31 21.00 -6.88
CA LYS A 87 -13.39 21.25 -8.32
C LYS A 87 -14.72 21.83 -8.77
N TYR A 88 -15.82 21.38 -8.17
CA TYR A 88 -17.17 21.71 -8.63
C TYR A 88 -17.92 22.69 -7.71
N LYS A 89 -17.26 23.29 -6.71
CA LYS A 89 -17.81 24.29 -5.78
C LYS A 89 -19.24 23.95 -5.36
N GLN A 90 -19.40 22.92 -4.54
CA GLN A 90 -20.62 22.72 -3.76
C GLN A 90 -20.45 23.31 -2.37
#